data_AF-A0A0A0EAW9-F1
#
_entry.id   AF-A0A0A0EAW9-F1
#
_cell.length_a   1.000
_cell.length_b   1.000
_cell.length_c   1.000
_cell.angle_alpha   90.00
_cell.angle_beta   90.00
_cell.angle_gamma   90.00
#
_symmetry.space_group_name_H-M   'P 1'
#
loop_
_entity.id
_entity.type
_entity.pdbx_description
1 polymer ?
#
loop_
_entity_poly.entity_id
_entity_poly.type
_entity_poly.pdbx_seq_one_letter_code
_entity_poly.pdbx_strand_id
1 'polypeptide(L)'
;MARLDDTHYGTFAGTGRWRDDKGETHAYRVNLYLSPRDEGLGLSFVHEFHEEPDAEDIDLSLILVETAPSLLKFEIGPIEGRGYQTRHLVHFDIPMPDTMVETTYLFDNHGNCHVWGSSQSNADGNHIMWTETLTRTDY
;
A
#
# COMPACT_ATOMS: atom_id res chain seq x y z
N MET A 1 13.51 8.01 17.61
CA MET A 1 13.05 6.81 16.87
C MET A 1 12.25 7.32 15.67
N ALA A 2 12.48 6.79 14.47
CA ALA A 2 11.79 7.26 13.27
C ALA A 2 10.47 6.49 13.11
N ARG A 3 9.38 7.10 13.57
CA ARG A 3 8.01 6.71 13.24
C ARG A 3 7.46 7.69 12.21
N LEU A 4 6.40 7.29 11.52
CA LEU A 4 5.68 8.16 10.60
C LEU A 4 5.25 9.45 11.34
N ASP A 5 5.43 10.61 10.69
CA ASP A 5 4.96 11.89 11.24
C ASP A 5 3.45 11.89 11.42
N ASP A 6 2.98 12.52 12.51
CA ASP A 6 1.55 12.60 12.83
C ASP A 6 0.71 13.26 11.72
N THR A 7 1.33 14.12 10.90
CA THR A 7 0.70 14.78 9.76
C THR A 7 0.34 13.83 8.63
N HIS A 8 0.86 12.60 8.62
CA HIS A 8 0.60 11.60 7.57
C HIS A 8 -0.48 10.59 7.96
N TYR A 9 -1.00 10.64 9.18
CA TYR A 9 -2.22 9.89 9.54
C TYR A 9 -3.46 10.62 9.01
N GLY A 10 -4.45 9.87 8.57
CA GLY A 10 -5.68 10.40 8.00
C GLY A 10 -6.19 9.58 6.82
N THR A 11 -7.12 10.18 6.08
CA THR A 11 -7.72 9.58 4.89
C THR A 11 -7.14 10.22 3.64
N PHE A 12 -6.82 9.40 2.65
CA PHE A 12 -6.29 9.80 1.36
C PHE A 12 -7.13 9.18 0.26
N ALA A 13 -7.31 9.91 -0.84
CA ALA A 13 -7.97 9.38 -2.03
C ALA A 13 -7.23 9.82 -3.29
N GLY A 14 -7.30 8.99 -4.32
CA GLY A 14 -6.68 9.30 -5.60
C GLY A 14 -6.84 8.19 -6.61
N THR A 15 -5.86 8.09 -7.50
CA THR A 15 -5.88 7.13 -8.61
C THR A 15 -4.56 6.40 -8.69
N GLY A 16 -4.64 5.14 -9.08
CA GLY A 16 -3.52 4.31 -9.44
C GLY A 16 -3.56 3.90 -10.91
N ARG A 17 -2.42 3.44 -11.39
CA ARG A 17 -2.30 2.76 -12.68
C ARG A 17 -1.27 1.66 -12.55
N TRP A 18 -1.64 0.45 -12.97
CA TRP A 18 -0.69 -0.64 -13.09
C TRP A 18 -0.27 -0.82 -14.55
N ARG A 19 0.87 -1.48 -14.75
CA ARG A 19 1.34 -1.96 -16.03
C ARG A 19 2.02 -3.32 -15.90
N ASP A 20 1.87 -4.17 -16.91
CA ASP A 20 2.56 -5.45 -16.97
C ASP A 20 3.77 -5.44 -17.94
N ASP A 21 4.45 -6.58 -18.04
CA ASP A 21 5.60 -6.80 -18.92
C ASP A 21 5.24 -6.89 -20.41
N LYS A 22 3.95 -7.07 -20.75
CA LYS A 22 3.41 -7.00 -22.11
C LYS A 22 2.99 -5.59 -22.51
N GLY A 23 3.00 -4.65 -21.57
CA GLY A 23 2.63 -3.25 -21.78
C GLY A 23 1.14 -2.97 -21.63
N GLU A 24 0.36 -3.94 -21.14
CA GLU A 24 -1.01 -3.71 -20.72
C GLU A 24 -1.03 -2.77 -19.51
N THR A 25 -2.04 -1.91 -19.44
CA THR A 25 -2.17 -0.93 -18.37
C THR A 25 -3.61 -0.55 -18.13
N HIS A 26 -3.99 -0.49 -16.86
CA HIS A 26 -5.33 -0.09 -16.43
C HIS A 26 -5.25 0.83 -15.23
N ALA A 27 -6.17 1.77 -15.16
CA ALA A 27 -6.34 2.70 -14.05
C ALA A 27 -7.40 2.20 -13.06
N TYR A 28 -7.21 2.59 -11.82
CA TYR A 28 -8.09 2.26 -10.71
C TYR A 28 -8.20 3.44 -9.73
N ARG A 29 -9.23 3.46 -8.90
CA ARG A 29 -9.34 4.43 -7.80
C ARG A 29 -8.79 3.83 -6.52
N VAL A 30 -8.27 4.67 -5.65
CA VAL A 30 -7.71 4.24 -4.37
C VAL A 30 -8.24 5.13 -3.27
N ASN A 31 -8.72 4.49 -2.21
CA ASN A 31 -8.94 5.12 -0.91
C ASN A 31 -7.98 4.48 0.09
N LEU A 32 -7.24 5.28 0.85
CA LEU A 32 -6.28 4.84 1.84
C LEU A 32 -6.62 5.51 3.18
N TYR A 33 -6.49 4.77 4.26
CA TYR A 33 -6.60 5.29 5.62
C TYR A 33 -5.43 4.79 6.47
N LEU A 34 -4.79 5.73 7.16
CA LEU A 34 -3.68 5.49 8.06
C LEU A 34 -4.06 5.96 9.47
N SER A 35 -3.90 5.08 10.44
CA SER A 35 -4.22 5.35 11.85
C SER A 35 -3.04 5.02 12.76
N PRO A 36 -2.71 5.89 13.73
CA PRO A 36 -1.73 5.54 14.75
C PRO A 36 -2.30 4.42 15.63
N ARG A 37 -1.43 3.49 16.05
CA ARG A 37 -1.74 2.42 17.02
C ARG A 37 -0.69 2.39 18.11
N ASP A 38 -1.05 1.93 19.29
CA ASP A 38 -0.12 1.82 20.41
C ASP A 38 1.05 0.88 20.06
N GLU A 39 0.75 -0.23 19.39
CA GLU A 39 1.72 -1.22 18.91
C GLU A 39 2.31 -0.94 17.52
N GLY A 40 1.91 0.13 16.81
CA GLY A 40 2.43 0.43 15.47
C GLY A 40 1.53 1.30 14.60
N LEU A 41 1.19 0.81 13.41
CA LEU A 41 0.42 1.53 12.38
C LEU A 41 -0.76 0.69 11.90
N GLY A 42 -1.96 1.27 11.91
CA GLY A 42 -3.10 0.73 11.18
C GLY A 42 -3.11 1.28 9.75
N LEU A 43 -3.23 0.40 8.77
CA LEU A 43 -3.27 0.74 7.34
C LEU A 43 -4.45 0.02 6.71
N SER A 44 -5.32 0.73 6.02
CA SER A 44 -6.40 0.13 5.26
C SER A 44 -6.56 0.81 3.91
N PHE A 45 -6.82 0.06 2.86
CA PHE A 45 -7.08 0.63 1.54
C PHE A 45 -8.16 -0.13 0.77
N VAL A 46 -8.77 0.58 -0.16
CA VAL A 46 -9.69 0.03 -1.17
C VAL A 46 -9.18 0.42 -2.55
N HIS A 47 -8.93 -0.57 -3.41
CA HIS A 47 -8.67 -0.38 -4.84
C HIS A 47 -9.92 -0.74 -5.65
N GLU A 48 -10.43 0.22 -6.43
CA GLU A 48 -11.61 0.05 -7.29
C GLU A 48 -11.21 -0.05 -8.77
N PHE A 49 -11.25 -1.25 -9.34
CA PHE A 49 -10.73 -1.58 -10.68
C PHE A 49 -11.71 -1.29 -11.82
N HIS A 50 -12.10 -0.03 -11.97
CA HIS A 50 -13.12 0.39 -12.94
C HIS A 50 -12.73 0.26 -14.44
N GLU A 51 -11.45 0.18 -14.79
CA GLU A 51 -11.02 -0.15 -16.17
C GLU A 51 -10.95 -1.68 -16.43
N GLU A 52 -11.08 -2.51 -15.39
CA GLU A 52 -11.09 -3.97 -15.46
C GLU A 52 -12.40 -4.52 -14.85
N PRO A 53 -13.52 -4.53 -15.61
CA PRO A 53 -14.85 -4.81 -15.06
C PRO A 53 -15.03 -6.23 -14.49
N ASP A 54 -14.12 -7.15 -14.82
CA ASP A 54 -14.11 -8.53 -14.32
C ASP A 54 -13.18 -8.71 -13.10
N ALA A 55 -12.39 -7.69 -12.74
CA ALA A 55 -11.50 -7.73 -11.58
C ALA A 55 -12.28 -7.42 -10.29
N GLU A 56 -11.97 -8.16 -9.23
CA GLU A 56 -12.52 -7.88 -7.89
C GLU A 56 -11.79 -6.68 -7.27
N ASP A 57 -12.58 -5.77 -6.69
CA ASP A 57 -12.04 -4.70 -5.85
C ASP A 57 -11.25 -5.30 -4.67
N ILE A 58 -10.10 -4.69 -4.35
CA ILE A 58 -9.29 -5.12 -3.22
C ILE A 58 -9.61 -4.21 -2.04
N ASP A 59 -10.17 -4.78 -0.97
CA ASP A 59 -10.35 -4.14 0.33
C ASP A 59 -9.48 -4.86 1.37
N LEU A 60 -8.45 -4.17 1.86
CA LEU A 60 -7.48 -4.73 2.80
C LEU A 60 -7.28 -3.82 4.00
N SER A 61 -7.28 -4.42 5.19
CA SER A 61 -6.95 -3.76 6.46
C SER A 61 -5.87 -4.53 7.20
N LEU A 62 -4.78 -3.84 7.54
CA LEU A 62 -3.58 -4.37 8.17
C LEU A 62 -3.28 -3.63 9.47
N ILE A 63 -2.75 -4.37 10.45
CA ILE A 63 -2.10 -3.81 11.63
C ILE A 63 -0.62 -4.15 11.53
N LEU A 64 0.20 -3.13 11.27
CA LEU A 64 1.64 -3.21 11.16
C LEU A 64 2.25 -2.96 12.55
N VAL A 65 2.61 -4.05 13.23
CA VAL A 65 3.16 -4.05 14.58
C VAL A 65 4.66 -3.76 14.54
N GLU A 66 5.11 -2.80 15.36
CA GLU A 66 6.52 -2.46 15.50
C GLU A 66 7.23 -3.50 16.40
N THR A 67 8.12 -4.30 15.80
CA THR A 67 8.84 -5.38 16.51
C THR A 67 10.24 -4.97 16.99
N ALA A 68 10.79 -3.95 16.34
CA ALA A 68 12.02 -3.25 16.70
C ALA A 68 11.90 -1.82 16.16
N PRO A 69 12.76 -0.86 16.57
CA PRO A 69 12.66 0.51 16.09
C PRO A 69 12.56 0.57 14.56
N SER A 70 11.46 1.13 14.07
CA SER A 70 11.13 1.28 12.65
C SER A 70 10.86 -0.02 11.87
N LEU A 71 11.00 -1.21 12.46
CA LEU A 71 10.72 -2.50 11.80
C LEU A 71 9.30 -2.98 12.10
N LEU A 72 8.57 -3.30 11.03
CA LEU A 72 7.17 -3.67 11.07
C LEU A 72 6.96 -5.15 10.72
N LYS A 73 5.96 -5.76 11.33
CA LYS A 73 5.44 -7.09 11.01
C LYS A 73 3.92 -7.05 11.01
N PHE A 74 3.29 -7.81 10.13
CA PHE A 74 1.83 -7.94 10.04
C PHE A 74 1.44 -9.32 9.51
N GLU A 75 0.17 -9.65 9.62
CA GLU A 75 -0.38 -10.94 9.19
C GLU A 75 -1.59 -10.74 8.26
N ILE A 76 -1.68 -11.58 7.23
CA ILE A 76 -2.83 -11.72 6.33
C ILE A 76 -3.21 -13.19 6.31
N GLY A 77 -4.10 -13.59 7.21
CA GLY A 77 -4.36 -15.01 7.46
C GLY A 77 -3.07 -15.73 7.89
N PRO A 78 -2.61 -16.78 7.18
CA PRO A 78 -1.37 -17.49 7.50
C PRO A 78 -0.09 -16.80 6.97
N ILE A 79 -0.23 -15.71 6.21
CA ILE A 79 0.88 -15.02 5.55
C ILE A 79 1.46 -13.97 6.50
N GLU A 80 2.75 -14.04 6.75
CA GLU A 80 3.49 -13.04 7.53
C GLU A 80 4.18 -12.04 6.58
N GLY A 81 3.75 -10.79 6.63
CA GLY A 81 4.41 -9.68 5.95
C GLY A 81 5.39 -8.95 6.85
N ARG A 82 6.33 -8.24 6.23
CA ARG A 82 7.37 -7.47 6.93
C ARG A 82 7.56 -6.14 6.26
N GLY A 83 8.03 -5.16 7.02
CA GLY A 83 8.27 -3.85 6.47
C GLY A 83 9.08 -2.98 7.40
N TYR A 84 9.15 -1.71 7.04
CA TYR A 84 9.72 -0.67 7.88
C TYR A 84 9.03 0.66 7.64
N GLN A 85 9.21 1.58 8.57
CA GLN A 85 8.76 2.95 8.44
C GLN A 85 9.87 3.95 8.73
N THR A 86 9.75 5.12 8.15
CA THR A 86 10.50 6.31 8.53
C THR A 86 9.52 7.46 8.74
N ARG A 87 10.05 8.66 8.94
CA ARG A 87 9.27 9.88 9.10
C ARG A 87 8.29 10.15 7.93
N HIS A 88 8.67 9.77 6.72
CA HIS A 88 7.94 10.11 5.48
C HIS A 88 7.67 8.88 4.62
N LEU A 89 7.85 7.67 5.14
CA LEU A 89 7.77 6.46 4.33
C LEU A 89 7.25 5.28 5.13
N VAL A 90 6.43 4.47 4.49
CA VAL A 90 6.08 3.11 4.93
C VAL A 90 6.35 2.18 3.77
N HIS A 91 7.11 1.12 4.02
CA HIS A 91 7.42 0.11 3.01
C HIS A 91 7.18 -1.27 3.58
N PHE A 92 6.64 -2.18 2.77
CA PHE A 92 6.46 -3.56 3.17
C PHE A 92 6.43 -4.54 1.99
N ASP A 93 6.73 -5.79 2.33
CA ASP A 93 6.63 -6.95 1.47
C ASP A 93 5.56 -7.91 2.01
N ILE A 94 4.79 -8.53 1.11
CA ILE A 94 3.82 -9.57 1.39
C ILE A 94 4.22 -10.82 0.58
N PRO A 95 4.73 -11.87 1.25
CA PRO A 95 5.06 -13.14 0.60
C PRO A 95 3.78 -13.97 0.39
N MET A 96 3.01 -13.64 -0.62
CA MET A 96 1.86 -14.44 -1.04
C MET A 96 2.33 -15.83 -1.52
N PRO A 97 1.47 -16.86 -1.51
CA PRO A 97 1.89 -18.24 -1.81
C PRO A 97 2.66 -18.40 -3.13
N ASP A 98 2.25 -17.67 -4.18
CA ASP A 98 2.79 -17.79 -5.53
C ASP A 98 3.43 -16.49 -6.06
N THR A 99 3.51 -15.44 -5.25
CA THR A 99 4.07 -14.14 -5.66
C THR A 99 4.62 -13.36 -4.46
N MET A 100 5.54 -12.45 -4.72
CA MET A 100 5.92 -11.42 -3.75
C MET A 100 5.28 -10.10 -4.17
N VAL A 101 4.58 -9.47 -3.24
CA VAL A 101 4.07 -8.10 -3.39
C VAL A 101 4.95 -7.16 -2.58
N GLU A 102 5.44 -6.09 -3.21
CA GLU A 102 6.22 -5.03 -2.57
C GLU A 102 5.45 -3.71 -2.71
N THR A 103 5.33 -2.94 -1.62
CA THR A 103 4.64 -1.64 -1.63
C THR A 103 5.42 -0.61 -0.81
N THR A 104 5.56 0.60 -1.37
CA THR A 104 6.16 1.77 -0.73
C THR A 104 5.22 2.96 -0.81
N TYR A 105 4.86 3.51 0.34
CA TYR A 105 4.16 4.77 0.51
C TYR A 105 5.17 5.84 0.87
N LEU A 106 5.22 6.93 0.11
CA LEU A 106 6.06 8.10 0.36
C LEU A 106 5.18 9.33 0.56
N PHE A 107 5.38 10.04 1.66
CA PHE A 107 4.60 11.22 2.01
C PHE A 107 5.42 12.48 1.76
N ASP A 108 4.86 13.40 0.96
CA ASP A 108 5.50 14.68 0.70
C ASP A 108 5.20 15.72 1.80
N ASN A 109 5.83 16.90 1.71
CA ASN A 109 5.62 17.99 2.67
C ASN A 109 4.26 18.69 2.54
N HIS A 110 3.47 18.34 1.52
CA HIS A 110 2.14 18.88 1.25
C HIS A 110 1.04 17.94 1.73
N GLY A 111 1.41 16.80 2.34
CA GLY A 111 0.45 15.79 2.81
C GLY A 111 -0.11 14.94 1.68
N ASN A 112 0.54 14.90 0.51
CA ASN A 112 0.22 13.92 -0.52
C ASN A 112 0.96 12.60 -0.24
N CYS A 113 0.37 11.50 -0.69
CA CYS A 113 0.96 10.18 -0.62
C CYS A 113 1.19 9.67 -2.06
N HIS A 114 2.43 9.30 -2.35
CA HIS A 114 2.82 8.60 -3.57
C HIS A 114 3.09 7.15 -3.26
N VAL A 115 2.45 6.25 -3.99
CA VAL A 115 2.63 4.81 -3.79
C VAL A 115 3.32 4.23 -5.00
N TRP A 116 4.29 3.35 -4.75
CA TRP A 116 4.83 2.44 -5.75
C TRP A 116 4.66 1.03 -5.23
N GLY A 117 4.27 0.12 -6.10
CA GLY A 117 4.37 -1.28 -5.77
C GLY A 117 4.60 -2.15 -6.98
N SER A 118 4.90 -3.41 -6.69
CA SER A 118 5.10 -4.43 -7.70
C SER A 118 4.63 -5.78 -7.19
N SER A 119 4.30 -6.67 -8.14
CA SER A 119 4.06 -8.08 -7.88
C SER A 119 4.84 -8.89 -8.92
N GLN A 120 5.46 -9.99 -8.47
CA GLN A 120 6.14 -10.92 -9.38
C GLN A 120 5.20 -11.54 -10.41
N SER A 121 3.91 -11.68 -10.06
CA SER A 121 2.87 -12.22 -10.93
C SER A 121 1.51 -11.58 -10.63
N ASN A 122 0.76 -11.23 -11.68
CA ASN A 122 -0.70 -11.05 -11.64
C ASN A 122 -1.43 -12.37 -11.91
N ALA A 123 -2.76 -12.32 -12.06
CA ALA A 123 -3.60 -13.49 -12.35
C ALA A 123 -3.22 -14.21 -13.67
N ASP A 124 -2.62 -13.49 -14.62
CA ASP A 124 -2.18 -14.01 -15.93
C ASP A 124 -0.73 -14.49 -15.95
N GLY A 125 -0.03 -14.46 -14.81
CA GLY A 125 1.38 -14.86 -14.74
C GLY A 125 2.38 -13.75 -15.08
N ASN A 126 1.93 -12.50 -15.27
CA ASN A 126 2.78 -11.40 -15.73
C ASN A 126 3.34 -10.60 -14.55
N HIS A 127 4.59 -10.15 -14.64
CA HIS A 127 5.14 -9.20 -13.68
C HIS A 127 4.41 -7.87 -13.81
N ILE A 128 3.96 -7.30 -12.69
CA ILE A 128 3.25 -6.01 -12.68
C ILE A 128 3.92 -5.01 -11.75
N MET A 129 3.79 -3.74 -12.11
CA MET A 129 4.13 -2.61 -11.26
C MET A 129 3.00 -1.60 -11.29
N TRP A 130 2.78 -0.87 -10.21
CA TRP A 130 1.82 0.24 -10.17
C TRP A 130 2.38 1.48 -9.49
N THR A 131 1.78 2.60 -9.83
CA THR A 131 2.00 3.88 -9.15
C THR A 131 0.66 4.51 -8.79
N GLU A 132 0.59 5.14 -7.62
CA GLU A 132 -0.58 5.89 -7.19
C GLU A 132 -0.18 7.30 -6.76
N THR A 133 -1.13 8.23 -6.91
CA THR A 133 -1.03 9.58 -6.37
C THR A 133 -2.29 9.88 -5.59
N LEU A 134 -2.15 10.06 -4.28
CA LEU A 134 -3.24 10.23 -3.35
C LEU A 134 -3.12 11.60 -2.66
N THR A 135 -4.25 12.27 -2.50
CA THR A 135 -4.36 13.52 -1.76
C THR A 135 -5.13 13.27 -0.48
N ARG A 136 -4.73 13.93 0.61
CA ARG A 136 -5.46 13.90 1.88
C ARG A 136 -6.87 14.48 1.73
N THR A 137 -7.88 13.82 2.31
CA THR A 137 -9.31 14.19 2.17
C THR A 137 -10.02 14.50 3.47
N ASP A 138 -9.42 14.19 4.62
CA ASP A 138 -9.92 14.54 5.95
C ASP A 138 -9.44 15.94 6.38
N TYR A 139 -10.08 16.98 5.83
CA TYR A 139 -9.97 18.37 6.27
C TYR A 139 -11.28 18.90 6.83
#